data_AF-A0A3C0UQK7-F1
#
_entry.id   AF-A0A3C0UQK7-F1
#
_cell.length_a   1.000
_cell.length_b   1.000
_cell.length_c   1.000
_cell.angle_alpha   90.00
_cell.angle_beta   90.00
_cell.angle_gamma   90.00
#
_symmetry.space_group_name_H-M   'P 1'
#
loop_
_entity.id
_entity.type
_entity.pdbx_description
1 polymer ?
#
loop_
_entity_poly.entity_id
_entity_poly.type
_entity_poly.pdbx_seq_one_letter_code
_entity_poly.pdbx_strand_id
1 'polypeptide(L)'
;GEPAVAGVIVQLLNSTTSAVLATDTTDAQGLYLFSDLSSGTYQVKIVTTSLPAGCVISSKQDLGGDDTKDSDFSPTTGLSQVVTIDALGTGIAKDNMTVDAALLIPCVESSVTLTSAPVCSADVQTYSITFSITNKLGIVKVNKGTLSGNNPYTVTGIPSGQNVIITDSLSAICKSDTTITGVNCNCNPALPQLLTPSLTACIGDTFPTLKATVVGLATVEWFSQQTGGTVLSTGLNYKPSGTVTANTVFYAQARSTDPTCPTAVSTSRVPATINAQSCIDTIDLALKKSINTKIARVGDVLTYTIKVWNEWTKNATGVEVTDSIATTVQFVSGSFVASRGSATISGNAIKWNIGNIAANGDTVTLRYQVKATQAGIHLNTAEISKANEKDKDSTPGNGKGGEDDIDQQCFTVPFGLCSGQKIEVSVLATLTNVQWFKNGGTTAVATGNTVLFSEVGTYTFTATNQTCPANGCCPVIIEAGTNCCPTKICVPYTVRKVKK
;
A
#
# COMPACT_ATOMS: atom_id res chain seq x y z
N GLY A 1 -12.04 -75.89 -1.64
CA GLY A 1 -13.38 -76.06 -1.06
C GLY A 1 -13.62 -74.91 -0.12
N GLU A 2 -14.88 -74.60 0.13
CA GLU A 2 -15.28 -73.66 1.18
C GLU A 2 -14.92 -74.24 2.56
N PRO A 3 -14.65 -73.40 3.58
CA PRO A 3 -14.28 -73.87 4.89
C PRO A 3 -15.46 -74.53 5.61
N ALA A 4 -15.19 -75.61 6.34
CA ALA A 4 -16.14 -76.24 7.24
C ALA A 4 -16.55 -75.31 8.40
N VAL A 5 -17.79 -75.46 8.89
CA VAL A 5 -18.31 -74.66 10.01
C VAL A 5 -18.70 -75.56 11.18
N ALA A 6 -17.93 -75.50 12.26
CA ALA A 6 -18.16 -76.26 13.48
C ALA A 6 -19.12 -75.52 14.44
N GLY A 7 -19.81 -76.28 15.30
CA GLY A 7 -20.62 -75.73 16.39
C GLY A 7 -22.05 -75.33 16.01
N VAL A 8 -22.49 -75.61 14.78
CA VAL A 8 -23.87 -75.35 14.35
C VAL A 8 -24.78 -76.45 14.88
N ILE A 9 -25.81 -76.07 15.63
CA ILE A 9 -26.79 -77.02 16.19
C ILE A 9 -27.80 -77.37 15.11
N VAL A 10 -27.93 -78.67 14.84
CA VAL A 10 -28.86 -79.25 13.87
C VAL A 10 -29.86 -80.13 14.61
N GLN A 11 -31.15 -80.03 14.27
CA GLN A 11 -32.22 -80.80 14.88
C GLN A 11 -32.93 -81.65 13.84
N LEU A 12 -33.17 -82.91 14.17
CA LEU A 12 -34.05 -83.78 13.41
C LEU A 12 -35.48 -83.64 13.94
N LEU A 13 -36.43 -83.31 13.07
CA LEU A 13 -37.83 -83.12 13.42
C LEU A 13 -38.69 -84.21 12.78
N ASN A 14 -39.78 -84.55 13.46
CA ASN A 14 -40.90 -85.24 12.83
C ASN A 14 -41.58 -84.28 11.85
N SER A 15 -41.67 -84.64 10.56
CA SER A 15 -42.14 -83.70 9.53
C SER A 15 -43.63 -83.33 9.66
N THR A 16 -44.44 -84.10 10.39
CA THR A 16 -45.88 -83.85 10.56
C THR A 16 -46.19 -83.04 11.81
N THR A 17 -45.52 -83.33 12.92
CA THR A 17 -45.78 -82.70 14.23
C THR A 17 -44.79 -81.59 14.59
N SER A 18 -43.69 -81.46 13.83
CA SER A 18 -42.55 -80.58 14.11
C SER A 18 -41.88 -80.82 15.47
N ALA A 19 -42.15 -81.96 16.13
CA ALA A 19 -41.50 -82.33 17.37
C ALA A 19 -40.01 -82.65 17.10
N VAL A 20 -39.12 -82.14 17.96
CA VAL A 20 -37.69 -82.47 17.93
C VAL A 20 -37.49 -83.92 18.36
N LEU A 21 -36.94 -84.74 17.48
CA LEU A 21 -36.66 -86.15 17.71
C LEU A 21 -35.22 -86.37 18.18
N ALA A 22 -34.28 -85.62 17.61
CA ALA A 22 -32.87 -85.66 17.96
C ALA A 22 -32.21 -84.29 17.73
N THR A 23 -31.04 -84.08 18.32
CA THR A 23 -30.21 -82.89 18.13
C THR A 23 -28.76 -83.32 18.03
N ASP A 24 -28.04 -82.73 17.08
CA ASP A 24 -26.61 -82.91 16.87
C ASP A 24 -25.94 -81.54 16.69
N THR A 25 -24.62 -81.50 16.70
CA THR A 25 -23.84 -80.27 16.50
C THR A 25 -22.70 -80.54 15.53
N THR A 26 -22.54 -79.67 14.52
CA THR A 26 -21.51 -79.88 13.51
C THR A 26 -20.11 -79.94 14.11
N ASP A 27 -19.31 -80.91 13.67
CA ASP A 27 -17.95 -81.14 14.16
C ASP A 27 -16.92 -80.18 13.52
N ALA A 28 -15.64 -80.40 13.80
CA ALA A 28 -14.54 -79.60 13.23
C ALA A 28 -14.43 -79.69 11.69
N GLN A 29 -15.06 -80.69 11.07
CA GLN A 29 -15.16 -80.88 9.62
C GLN A 29 -16.52 -80.38 9.08
N GLY A 30 -17.38 -79.81 9.93
CA GLY A 30 -18.68 -79.25 9.56
C GLY A 30 -19.77 -80.29 9.36
N LEU A 31 -19.53 -81.54 9.76
CA LEU A 31 -20.43 -82.68 9.54
C LEU A 31 -21.34 -82.89 10.75
N TYR A 32 -22.56 -83.37 10.50
CA TYR A 32 -23.52 -83.83 11.50
C TYR A 32 -24.15 -85.15 11.03
N LEU A 33 -24.68 -85.97 11.95
CA LEU A 33 -25.26 -87.26 11.61
C LEU A 33 -26.40 -87.66 12.56
N PHE A 34 -27.53 -88.03 11.97
CA PHE A 34 -28.60 -88.75 12.68
C PHE A 34 -28.62 -90.20 12.18
N SER A 35 -28.27 -91.15 13.04
CA SER A 35 -28.21 -92.58 12.73
C SER A 35 -29.40 -93.34 13.29
N ASP A 36 -29.56 -94.60 12.87
CA ASP A 36 -30.58 -95.54 13.35
C ASP A 36 -32.03 -95.04 13.21
N LEU A 37 -32.31 -94.27 12.16
CA LEU A 37 -33.65 -93.77 11.87
C LEU A 37 -34.56 -94.88 11.37
N SER A 38 -35.78 -94.95 11.91
CA SER A 38 -36.84 -95.82 11.39
C SER A 38 -37.40 -95.28 10.07
N SER A 39 -38.03 -96.14 9.26
CA SER A 39 -38.72 -95.66 8.04
C SER A 39 -39.77 -94.60 8.39
N GLY A 40 -39.77 -93.48 7.68
CA GLY A 40 -40.65 -92.35 7.96
C GLY A 40 -40.22 -91.06 7.25
N THR A 41 -41.00 -90.00 7.50
CA THR A 41 -40.72 -88.67 6.96
C THR A 41 -40.18 -87.75 8.05
N TYR A 42 -39.07 -87.09 7.74
CA TYR A 42 -38.31 -86.25 8.63
C TYR A 42 -38.09 -84.87 8.02
N GLN A 43 -37.74 -83.90 8.84
CA GLN A 43 -37.28 -82.59 8.39
C GLN A 43 -36.10 -82.18 9.26
N VAL A 44 -35.07 -81.60 8.66
CA VAL A 44 -33.88 -81.14 9.38
C VAL A 44 -34.01 -79.64 9.61
N LYS A 45 -33.59 -79.19 10.79
CA LYS A 45 -33.60 -77.78 11.17
C LYS A 45 -32.24 -77.34 11.67
N ILE A 46 -31.68 -76.32 11.04
CA ILE A 46 -30.60 -75.54 11.62
C ILE A 46 -31.17 -74.58 12.65
N VAL A 47 -30.68 -74.65 13.88
CA VAL A 47 -31.02 -73.68 14.92
C VAL A 47 -30.25 -72.40 14.63
N THR A 48 -30.90 -71.43 13.99
CA THR A 48 -30.24 -70.22 13.47
C THR A 48 -29.52 -69.39 14.55
N THR A 49 -29.91 -69.50 15.81
CA THR A 49 -29.21 -68.85 16.95
C THR A 49 -27.90 -69.52 17.34
N SER A 50 -27.59 -70.70 16.80
CA SER A 50 -26.30 -71.40 16.98
C SER A 50 -25.27 -71.06 15.90
N LEU A 51 -25.67 -70.31 14.86
CA LEU A 51 -24.74 -69.90 13.81
C LEU A 51 -23.63 -69.00 14.39
N PRO A 52 -22.39 -69.10 13.87
CA PRO A 52 -21.34 -68.16 14.23
C PRO A 52 -21.78 -66.71 14.05
N ALA A 53 -21.26 -65.80 14.89
CA ALA A 53 -21.66 -64.39 14.86
C ALA A 53 -21.48 -63.77 13.47
N GLY A 54 -22.55 -63.19 12.93
CA GLY A 54 -22.57 -62.56 11.61
C GLY A 54 -22.84 -63.50 10.43
N CYS A 55 -22.89 -64.83 10.65
CA CYS A 55 -23.30 -65.79 9.62
C CYS A 55 -24.82 -65.87 9.50
N VAL A 56 -25.28 -66.05 8.26
CA VAL A 56 -26.66 -66.40 7.90
C VAL A 56 -26.62 -67.60 6.96
N ILE A 57 -27.74 -68.32 6.86
CA ILE A 57 -27.93 -69.34 5.83
C ILE A 57 -28.03 -68.64 4.46
N SER A 58 -27.41 -69.24 3.44
CA SER A 58 -27.43 -68.74 2.07
C SER A 58 -28.86 -68.58 1.55
N SER A 59 -29.12 -67.51 0.82
CA SER A 59 -30.41 -67.31 0.16
C SER A 59 -30.59 -68.13 -1.12
N LYS A 60 -29.56 -68.88 -1.53
CA LYS A 60 -29.52 -69.68 -2.75
C LYS A 60 -29.89 -71.14 -2.44
N GLN A 61 -31.09 -71.34 -1.93
CA GLN A 61 -31.63 -72.66 -1.61
C GLN A 61 -31.78 -73.49 -2.90
N ASP A 62 -31.40 -74.77 -2.85
CA ASP A 62 -31.51 -75.77 -3.92
C ASP A 62 -30.92 -75.29 -5.28
N LEU A 63 -29.83 -74.50 -5.23
CA LEU A 63 -29.26 -73.89 -6.42
C LEU A 63 -28.38 -74.90 -7.18
N GLY A 64 -28.92 -75.43 -8.26
CA GLY A 64 -28.24 -76.39 -9.11
C GLY A 64 -29.17 -77.56 -9.42
N GLY A 65 -28.63 -78.64 -9.95
CA GLY A 65 -29.36 -79.91 -10.08
C GLY A 65 -28.63 -81.07 -9.43
N ASP A 66 -27.59 -80.78 -8.64
CA ASP A 66 -26.75 -81.74 -7.94
C ASP A 66 -26.91 -81.52 -6.44
N ASP A 67 -27.80 -82.33 -5.85
CA ASP A 67 -28.18 -82.34 -4.43
C ASP A 67 -26.98 -82.52 -3.48
N THR A 68 -25.80 -82.92 -4.00
CA THR A 68 -24.58 -83.10 -3.18
C THR A 68 -23.73 -81.83 -3.06
N LYS A 69 -24.16 -80.71 -3.65
CA LYS A 69 -23.36 -79.48 -3.79
C LYS A 69 -24.15 -78.19 -3.67
N ASP A 70 -25.42 -78.25 -3.30
CA ASP A 70 -26.27 -77.08 -3.13
C ASP A 70 -26.41 -76.68 -1.66
N SER A 71 -27.61 -76.33 -1.22
CA SER A 71 -27.89 -75.89 0.14
C SER A 71 -29.38 -76.02 0.35
N ASP A 72 -29.79 -76.96 1.18
CA ASP A 72 -31.18 -77.38 1.33
C ASP A 72 -32.04 -76.48 2.22
N PHE A 73 -31.38 -75.69 3.07
CA PHE A 73 -32.06 -74.99 4.16
C PHE A 73 -32.63 -73.65 3.73
N SER A 74 -33.86 -73.40 4.12
CA SER A 74 -34.50 -72.10 3.97
C SER A 74 -33.78 -71.05 4.84
N PRO A 75 -33.37 -69.89 4.28
CA PRO A 75 -32.68 -68.85 5.03
C PRO A 75 -33.54 -68.19 6.11
N THR A 76 -34.86 -68.29 6.01
CA THR A 76 -35.81 -67.63 6.93
C THR A 76 -36.22 -68.54 8.07
N THR A 77 -36.45 -69.83 7.79
CA THR A 77 -36.98 -70.78 8.78
C THR A 77 -35.91 -71.71 9.36
N GLY A 78 -34.77 -71.84 8.67
CA GLY A 78 -33.73 -72.81 8.96
C GLY A 78 -34.16 -74.26 8.74
N LEU A 79 -35.26 -74.51 8.00
CA LEU A 79 -35.76 -75.85 7.71
C LEU A 79 -35.29 -76.32 6.33
N SER A 80 -34.96 -77.60 6.22
CA SER A 80 -34.75 -78.31 4.96
C SER A 80 -36.08 -78.68 4.29
N GLN A 81 -36.02 -79.23 3.08
CA GLN A 81 -37.08 -80.06 2.50
C GLN A 81 -37.41 -81.28 3.40
N VAL A 82 -38.60 -81.88 3.18
CA VAL A 82 -38.98 -83.11 3.87
C VAL A 82 -38.19 -84.28 3.28
N VAL A 83 -37.48 -85.01 4.13
CA VAL A 83 -36.68 -86.18 3.77
C VAL A 83 -37.44 -87.44 4.13
N THR A 84 -37.58 -88.36 3.17
CA THR A 84 -38.19 -89.67 3.41
C THR A 84 -37.10 -90.72 3.55
N ILE A 85 -37.07 -91.41 4.69
CA ILE A 85 -36.17 -92.53 4.95
C ILE A 85 -36.96 -93.83 4.89
N ASP A 86 -36.43 -94.81 4.17
CA ASP A 86 -36.86 -96.19 4.18
C ASP A 86 -35.71 -97.08 4.66
N ALA A 87 -35.78 -97.52 5.92
CA ALA A 87 -34.76 -98.34 6.56
C ALA A 87 -34.53 -99.69 5.85
N LEU A 88 -35.51 -100.17 5.05
CA LEU A 88 -35.39 -101.37 4.23
C LEU A 88 -34.95 -101.09 2.78
N GLY A 89 -34.86 -99.82 2.40
CA GLY A 89 -34.45 -99.36 1.08
C GLY A 89 -32.94 -99.45 0.83
N THR A 90 -32.46 -98.77 -0.21
CA THR A 90 -31.02 -98.67 -0.54
C THR A 90 -30.67 -97.25 -1.00
N GLY A 91 -29.37 -96.90 -0.97
CA GLY A 91 -28.89 -95.59 -1.42
C GLY A 91 -29.51 -94.42 -0.65
N ILE A 92 -29.78 -93.31 -1.33
CA ILE A 92 -30.32 -92.07 -0.73
C ILE A 92 -31.69 -92.27 -0.04
N ALA A 93 -32.46 -93.27 -0.45
CA ALA A 93 -33.73 -93.60 0.18
C ALA A 93 -33.54 -94.24 1.57
N LYS A 94 -32.39 -94.89 1.80
CA LYS A 94 -32.03 -95.47 3.10
C LYS A 94 -31.19 -94.50 3.93
N ASP A 95 -30.11 -94.00 3.35
CA ASP A 95 -29.15 -93.11 3.99
C ASP A 95 -29.02 -91.84 3.13
N ASN A 96 -29.68 -90.76 3.57
CA ASN A 96 -29.57 -89.47 2.89
C ASN A 96 -28.49 -88.62 3.57
N MET A 97 -27.36 -88.45 2.86
CA MET A 97 -26.21 -87.63 3.28
C MET A 97 -26.07 -86.34 2.48
N THR A 98 -27.10 -85.94 1.74
CA THR A 98 -27.07 -84.77 0.87
C THR A 98 -27.57 -83.50 1.55
N VAL A 99 -28.22 -83.61 2.71
CA VAL A 99 -28.80 -82.46 3.41
C VAL A 99 -27.72 -81.54 3.99
N ASP A 100 -27.38 -80.46 3.28
CA ASP A 100 -26.30 -79.54 3.61
C ASP A 100 -26.71 -78.06 3.57
N ALA A 101 -25.88 -77.20 4.15
CA ALA A 101 -26.13 -75.77 4.22
C ALA A 101 -24.90 -74.96 3.87
N ALA A 102 -25.06 -74.05 2.91
CA ALA A 102 -24.12 -72.98 2.70
C ALA A 102 -24.39 -71.85 3.70
N LEU A 103 -23.38 -71.47 4.49
CA LEU A 103 -23.42 -70.29 5.37
C LEU A 103 -22.60 -69.17 4.76
N LEU A 104 -23.11 -67.94 4.86
CA LEU A 104 -22.38 -66.75 4.41
C LEU A 104 -22.46 -65.64 5.45
N ILE A 105 -21.45 -64.76 5.45
CA ILE A 105 -21.50 -63.50 6.20
C ILE A 105 -21.98 -62.43 5.22
N PRO A 106 -23.15 -61.78 5.44
CA PRO A 106 -23.64 -60.73 4.55
C PRO A 106 -22.65 -59.57 4.51
N CYS A 107 -22.20 -59.21 3.32
CA CYS A 107 -21.38 -58.02 3.15
C CYS A 107 -22.30 -56.79 3.09
N VAL A 108 -22.50 -56.12 4.22
CA VAL A 108 -23.19 -54.82 4.26
C VAL A 108 -22.17 -53.75 3.96
N GLU A 109 -22.39 -52.96 2.90
CA GLU A 109 -21.44 -51.91 2.53
C GLU A 109 -21.24 -50.90 3.66
N SER A 110 -19.97 -50.59 3.93
CA SER A 110 -19.60 -49.52 4.86
C SER A 110 -19.98 -48.16 4.25
N SER A 111 -20.43 -47.21 5.07
CA SER A 111 -20.70 -45.84 4.62
C SER A 111 -19.68 -44.87 5.20
N VAL A 112 -18.99 -44.13 4.32
CA VAL A 112 -18.02 -43.08 4.69
C VAL A 112 -18.73 -41.72 4.73
N THR A 113 -18.50 -40.93 5.77
CA THR A 113 -19.02 -39.56 5.89
C THR A 113 -17.93 -38.61 6.36
N LEU A 114 -17.71 -37.51 5.64
CA LEU A 114 -16.79 -36.45 6.07
C LEU A 114 -17.34 -35.78 7.34
N THR A 115 -16.50 -35.65 8.36
CA THR A 115 -16.88 -35.01 9.63
C THR A 115 -16.55 -33.52 9.65
N SER A 116 -15.77 -33.04 8.67
CA SER A 116 -15.42 -31.63 8.50
C SER A 116 -15.12 -31.33 7.03
N ALA A 117 -15.11 -30.03 6.67
CA ALA A 117 -14.60 -29.62 5.37
C ALA A 117 -13.11 -30.01 5.22
N PRO A 118 -12.65 -30.35 4.00
CA PRO A 118 -11.23 -30.59 3.74
C PRO A 118 -10.38 -29.36 4.06
N VAL A 119 -9.16 -29.59 4.56
CA VAL A 119 -8.24 -28.53 4.99
C VAL A 119 -6.96 -28.58 4.18
N CYS A 120 -6.62 -27.48 3.52
CA CYS A 120 -5.39 -27.32 2.75
C CYS A 120 -4.17 -27.07 3.64
N SER A 121 -3.01 -27.61 3.24
CA SER A 121 -1.74 -27.28 3.86
C SER A 121 -1.36 -25.82 3.57
N ALA A 122 -0.54 -25.22 4.44
CA ALA A 122 -0.12 -23.83 4.32
C ALA A 122 0.67 -23.54 3.03
N ASP A 123 1.37 -24.55 2.50
CA ASP A 123 2.10 -24.48 1.23
C ASP A 123 1.23 -24.81 0.00
N VAL A 124 -0.07 -25.06 0.20
CA VAL A 124 -1.10 -25.43 -0.79
C VAL A 124 -0.82 -26.68 -1.64
N GLN A 125 0.21 -27.46 -1.28
CA GLN A 125 0.59 -28.66 -2.05
C GLN A 125 -0.27 -29.87 -1.72
N THR A 126 -0.83 -29.92 -0.52
CA THR A 126 -1.62 -31.05 -0.03
C THR A 126 -2.89 -30.59 0.68
N TYR A 127 -3.81 -31.52 0.89
CA TYR A 127 -4.96 -31.34 1.76
C TYR A 127 -5.14 -32.54 2.70
N SER A 128 -5.98 -32.35 3.70
CA SER A 128 -6.38 -33.37 4.65
C SER A 128 -7.90 -33.46 4.74
N ILE A 129 -8.38 -34.65 5.06
CA ILE A 129 -9.79 -34.93 5.32
C ILE A 129 -9.94 -35.67 6.64
N THR A 130 -11.06 -35.44 7.31
CA THR A 130 -11.48 -36.23 8.47
C THR A 130 -12.84 -36.84 8.18
N PHE A 131 -12.99 -38.13 8.46
CA PHE A 131 -14.19 -38.89 8.12
C PHE A 131 -14.51 -39.97 9.14
N SER A 132 -15.77 -40.35 9.21
CA SER A 132 -16.25 -41.49 9.98
C SER A 132 -16.73 -42.61 9.07
N ILE A 133 -16.66 -43.86 9.56
CA ILE A 133 -17.21 -45.04 8.89
C ILE A 133 -18.32 -45.62 9.78
N THR A 134 -19.48 -45.86 9.18
CA THR A 134 -20.55 -46.71 9.75
C THR A 134 -20.52 -48.07 9.06
N ASN A 135 -20.86 -49.14 9.77
CA ASN A 135 -20.79 -50.53 9.29
C ASN A 135 -19.39 -50.94 8.80
N LYS A 136 -18.36 -50.63 9.60
CA LYS A 136 -16.98 -50.95 9.26
C LYS A 136 -16.81 -52.46 9.05
N LEU A 137 -16.31 -52.85 7.89
CA LEU A 137 -16.11 -54.23 7.46
C LEU A 137 -14.84 -54.83 8.06
N GLY A 138 -13.69 -54.16 7.92
CA GLY A 138 -12.40 -54.74 8.28
C GLY A 138 -11.29 -53.71 8.31
N ILE A 139 -10.23 -53.90 7.53
CA ILE A 139 -9.08 -53.00 7.50
C ILE A 139 -9.38 -51.84 6.55
N VAL A 140 -9.19 -50.61 7.04
CA VAL A 140 -9.31 -49.37 6.26
C VAL A 140 -7.96 -49.02 5.66
N LYS A 141 -7.95 -48.70 4.37
CA LYS A 141 -6.79 -48.25 3.60
C LYS A 141 -7.15 -47.02 2.76
N VAL A 142 -6.13 -46.26 2.40
CA VAL A 142 -6.25 -45.13 1.48
C VAL A 142 -5.25 -45.29 0.36
N ASN A 143 -5.61 -44.87 -0.85
CA ASN A 143 -4.70 -44.92 -2.00
C ASN A 143 -3.70 -43.75 -2.05
N LYS A 144 -3.96 -42.66 -1.31
CA LYS A 144 -3.14 -41.44 -1.25
C LYS A 144 -3.15 -40.88 0.17
N GLY A 145 -2.04 -40.23 0.52
CA GLY A 145 -1.85 -39.66 1.85
C GLY A 145 -1.57 -40.73 2.92
N THR A 146 -1.57 -40.28 4.18
CA THR A 146 -1.31 -41.11 5.35
C THR A 146 -2.58 -41.20 6.20
N LEU A 147 -3.09 -42.41 6.39
CA LEU A 147 -4.24 -42.68 7.26
C LEU A 147 -3.80 -42.77 8.73
N SER A 148 -4.56 -42.13 9.62
CA SER A 148 -4.36 -42.16 11.06
C SER A 148 -5.72 -42.08 11.79
N GLY A 149 -5.71 -42.29 13.11
CA GLY A 149 -6.91 -42.24 13.94
C GLY A 149 -7.70 -43.55 13.96
N ASN A 150 -8.83 -43.53 14.68
CA ASN A 150 -9.70 -44.69 14.86
C ASN A 150 -11.16 -44.21 15.00
N ASN A 151 -11.81 -43.96 13.87
CA ASN A 151 -13.20 -43.49 13.72
C ASN A 151 -13.62 -42.37 14.71
N PRO A 152 -13.37 -41.09 14.40
CA PRO A 152 -13.01 -40.58 13.09
C PRO A 152 -11.56 -40.88 12.68
N TYR A 153 -11.38 -41.06 11.38
CA TYR A 153 -10.10 -41.22 10.71
C TYR A 153 -9.66 -39.89 10.11
N THR A 154 -8.36 -39.67 10.03
CA THR A 154 -7.77 -38.53 9.34
C THR A 154 -6.80 -39.02 8.27
N VAL A 155 -6.93 -38.46 7.07
CA VAL A 155 -5.95 -38.64 5.99
C VAL A 155 -5.21 -37.32 5.80
N THR A 156 -3.89 -37.34 5.94
CA THR A 156 -3.03 -36.17 5.71
C THR A 156 -2.16 -36.37 4.47
N GLY A 157 -1.66 -35.27 3.89
CA GLY A 157 -0.71 -35.32 2.77
C GLY A 157 -1.31 -35.81 1.45
N ILE A 158 -2.62 -35.62 1.23
CA ILE A 158 -3.23 -35.93 -0.07
C ILE A 158 -2.84 -34.82 -1.05
N PRO A 159 -2.25 -35.11 -2.24
CA PRO A 159 -1.87 -34.07 -3.17
C PRO A 159 -3.07 -33.21 -3.61
N SER A 160 -2.88 -31.88 -3.69
CA SER A 160 -3.91 -30.91 -4.11
C SER A 160 -4.53 -31.30 -5.47
N GLY A 161 -5.86 -31.16 -5.58
CA GLY A 161 -6.63 -31.48 -6.80
C GLY A 161 -6.80 -32.97 -7.10
N GLN A 162 -6.25 -33.86 -6.27
CA GLN A 162 -6.33 -35.31 -6.48
C GLN A 162 -7.42 -35.96 -5.63
N ASN A 163 -8.25 -36.80 -6.24
CA ASN A 163 -9.21 -37.64 -5.52
C ASN A 163 -8.48 -38.68 -4.65
N VAL A 164 -9.07 -39.01 -3.50
CA VAL A 164 -8.64 -40.10 -2.62
C VAL A 164 -9.72 -41.19 -2.59
N ILE A 165 -9.29 -42.45 -2.62
CA ILE A 165 -10.14 -43.63 -2.48
C ILE A 165 -9.89 -44.20 -1.10
N ILE A 166 -10.96 -44.32 -0.31
CA ILE A 166 -10.98 -44.99 0.98
C ILE A 166 -11.54 -46.39 0.74
N THR A 167 -10.74 -47.40 1.07
CA THR A 167 -11.10 -48.81 0.97
C THR A 167 -11.31 -49.37 2.36
N ASP A 168 -12.49 -49.89 2.67
CA ASP A 168 -12.75 -50.73 3.83
C ASP A 168 -12.96 -52.18 3.39
N SER A 169 -12.22 -53.12 3.96
CA SER A 169 -12.19 -54.50 3.47
C SER A 169 -11.99 -55.52 4.58
N LEU A 170 -12.89 -56.51 4.65
CA LEU A 170 -12.73 -57.71 5.49
C LEU A 170 -12.06 -58.84 4.69
N SER A 171 -12.37 -58.95 3.40
CA SER A 171 -11.80 -59.92 2.47
C SER A 171 -11.80 -59.35 1.05
N ALA A 172 -11.26 -60.09 0.07
CA ALA A 172 -11.27 -59.66 -1.33
C ALA A 172 -12.67 -59.52 -1.93
N ILE A 173 -13.65 -60.28 -1.42
CA ILE A 173 -15.04 -60.30 -1.87
C ILE A 173 -15.97 -59.43 -1.02
N CYS A 174 -15.55 -59.06 0.20
CA CYS A 174 -16.28 -58.13 1.05
C CYS A 174 -15.46 -56.86 1.30
N LYS A 175 -15.64 -55.91 0.38
CA LYS A 175 -14.89 -54.65 0.25
C LYS A 175 -15.84 -53.54 -0.19
N SER A 176 -15.65 -52.33 0.35
CA SER A 176 -16.31 -51.10 -0.10
C SER A 176 -15.27 -50.03 -0.41
N ASP A 177 -15.39 -49.39 -1.57
CA ASP A 177 -14.56 -48.24 -1.98
C ASP A 177 -15.41 -46.97 -2.02
N THR A 178 -15.00 -45.94 -1.28
CA THR A 178 -15.57 -44.60 -1.39
C THR A 178 -14.55 -43.65 -2.00
N THR A 179 -14.93 -42.98 -3.08
CA THR A 179 -14.11 -41.91 -3.68
C THR A 179 -14.51 -40.56 -3.10
N ILE A 180 -13.54 -39.85 -2.52
CA ILE A 180 -13.69 -38.45 -2.10
C ILE A 180 -13.08 -37.56 -3.18
N THR A 181 -13.88 -36.63 -3.70
CA THR A 181 -13.45 -35.63 -4.68
C THR A 181 -12.36 -34.74 -4.07
N GLY A 182 -11.27 -34.57 -4.80
CA GLY A 182 -10.13 -33.77 -4.37
C GLY A 182 -10.45 -32.28 -4.32
N VAL A 183 -9.88 -31.60 -3.35
CA VAL A 183 -9.92 -30.13 -3.25
C VAL A 183 -8.65 -29.56 -3.87
N ASN A 184 -8.79 -28.59 -4.78
CA ASN A 184 -7.65 -27.83 -5.28
C ASN A 184 -7.38 -26.62 -4.36
N CYS A 185 -6.28 -26.69 -3.62
CA CYS A 185 -5.87 -25.67 -2.66
C CYS A 185 -5.43 -24.35 -3.33
N ASN A 186 -5.09 -24.34 -4.62
CA ASN A 186 -4.83 -23.10 -5.36
C ASN A 186 -6.10 -22.33 -5.72
N CYS A 187 -7.28 -22.92 -5.51
CA CYS A 187 -8.57 -22.26 -5.75
C CYS A 187 -9.08 -21.45 -4.56
N ASN A 188 -8.27 -21.32 -3.51
CA ASN A 188 -8.49 -20.38 -2.42
C ASN A 188 -7.15 -19.71 -2.05
N PRO A 189 -6.70 -18.73 -2.86
CA PRO A 189 -5.41 -18.06 -2.63
C PRO A 189 -5.33 -17.47 -1.22
N ALA A 190 -4.18 -17.66 -0.56
CA ALA A 190 -3.90 -17.04 0.73
C ALA A 190 -3.90 -15.50 0.61
N LEU A 191 -4.14 -14.81 1.73
CA LEU A 191 -3.99 -13.36 1.80
C LEU A 191 -2.55 -12.94 1.42
N PRO A 192 -2.36 -11.90 0.59
CA PRO A 192 -1.04 -11.35 0.34
C PRO A 192 -0.37 -10.90 1.64
N GLN A 193 0.92 -11.18 1.80
CA GLN A 193 1.72 -10.63 2.89
C GLN A 193 2.42 -9.37 2.40
N LEU A 194 2.17 -8.23 3.05
CA LEU A 194 2.86 -6.98 2.71
C LEU A 194 4.26 -6.97 3.32
N LEU A 195 5.26 -6.72 2.49
CA LEU A 195 6.62 -6.43 2.95
C LEU A 195 6.78 -4.98 3.39
N THR A 196 5.91 -4.10 2.87
CA THR A 196 5.84 -2.68 3.23
C THR A 196 4.41 -2.28 3.62
N PRO A 197 3.90 -2.73 4.78
CA PRO A 197 2.52 -2.48 5.19
C PRO A 197 2.24 -1.01 5.48
N SER A 198 3.25 -0.26 5.91
CA SER A 198 3.20 1.18 6.17
C SER A 198 4.51 1.83 5.72
N LEU A 199 4.42 2.87 4.91
CA LEU A 199 5.55 3.70 4.48
C LEU A 199 5.26 5.16 4.77
N THR A 200 6.31 5.96 4.96
CA THR A 200 6.19 7.43 5.10
C THR A 200 6.84 8.08 3.89
N ALA A 201 6.19 9.10 3.32
CA ALA A 201 6.67 9.83 2.16
C ALA A 201 6.34 11.33 2.27
N CYS A 202 7.17 12.15 1.62
CA CYS A 202 7.05 13.59 1.65
C CYS A 202 5.92 14.10 0.76
N ILE A 203 5.14 15.06 1.24
CA ILE A 203 4.14 15.75 0.42
C ILE A 203 4.86 16.42 -0.77
N GLY A 204 4.41 16.13 -1.98
CA GLY A 204 5.01 16.60 -3.23
C GLY A 204 5.92 15.57 -3.92
N ASP A 205 6.44 14.57 -3.21
CA ASP A 205 7.25 13.50 -3.81
C ASP A 205 6.38 12.49 -4.57
N THR A 206 6.99 11.77 -5.51
CA THR A 206 6.34 10.61 -6.12
C THR A 206 6.12 9.48 -5.11
N PHE A 207 5.05 8.72 -5.25
CA PHE A 207 4.79 7.59 -4.34
C PHE A 207 5.93 6.55 -4.32
N PRO A 208 6.26 5.99 -3.14
CA PRO A 208 7.18 4.86 -3.03
C PRO A 208 6.55 3.58 -3.58
N THR A 209 7.39 2.58 -3.88
CA THR A 209 6.93 1.27 -4.34
C THR A 209 6.44 0.41 -3.17
N LEU A 210 5.19 -0.02 -3.24
CA LEU A 210 4.57 -1.02 -2.38
C LEU A 210 5.01 -2.43 -2.80
N LYS A 211 5.25 -3.30 -1.82
CA LYS A 211 5.75 -4.66 -2.05
C LYS A 211 4.94 -5.70 -1.27
N ALA A 212 4.63 -6.80 -1.92
CA ALA A 212 3.89 -7.91 -1.36
C ALA A 212 4.48 -9.27 -1.78
N THR A 213 4.16 -10.30 -1.03
CA THR A 213 4.39 -11.71 -1.37
C THR A 213 3.09 -12.48 -1.28
N VAL A 214 2.98 -13.60 -1.99
CA VAL A 214 1.84 -14.53 -1.94
C VAL A 214 2.38 -15.95 -2.12
N VAL A 215 1.78 -16.92 -1.45
CA VAL A 215 2.13 -18.34 -1.54
C VAL A 215 1.23 -19.07 -2.55
N GLY A 216 1.71 -20.17 -3.12
CA GLY A 216 0.97 -20.97 -4.09
C GLY A 216 0.97 -20.38 -5.50
N LEU A 217 0.11 -20.94 -6.37
CA LEU A 217 -0.10 -20.44 -7.72
C LEU A 217 -1.02 -19.21 -7.69
N ALA A 218 -0.47 -18.07 -7.28
CA ALA A 218 -1.18 -16.80 -7.22
C ALA A 218 -0.31 -15.60 -7.61
N THR A 219 -0.97 -14.52 -8.02
CA THR A 219 -0.38 -13.19 -8.21
C THR A 219 -1.08 -12.17 -7.30
N VAL A 220 -0.56 -10.95 -7.22
CA VAL A 220 -1.15 -9.85 -6.44
C VAL A 220 -1.75 -8.81 -7.38
N GLU A 221 -2.99 -8.42 -7.13
CA GLU A 221 -3.67 -7.29 -7.77
C GLU A 221 -3.81 -6.14 -6.77
N TRP A 222 -3.53 -4.93 -7.23
CA TRP A 222 -3.56 -3.71 -6.41
C TRP A 222 -4.78 -2.85 -6.71
N PHE A 223 -5.39 -2.30 -5.67
CA PHE A 223 -6.63 -1.51 -5.73
C PHE A 223 -6.55 -0.25 -4.88
N SER A 224 -7.36 0.76 -5.21
CA SER A 224 -7.54 1.98 -4.42
C SER A 224 -8.66 1.87 -3.37
N GLN A 225 -9.44 0.78 -3.39
CA GLN A 225 -10.61 0.58 -2.54
C GLN A 225 -10.54 -0.79 -1.88
N GLN A 226 -11.14 -0.94 -0.69
CA GLN A 226 -11.16 -2.21 0.04
C GLN A 226 -12.07 -3.25 -0.64
N THR A 227 -13.11 -2.81 -1.35
CA THR A 227 -14.07 -3.66 -2.06
C THR A 227 -14.44 -3.00 -3.38
N GLY A 228 -14.68 -3.80 -4.44
CA GLY A 228 -14.97 -3.28 -5.78
C GLY A 228 -13.77 -2.58 -6.45
N GLY A 229 -14.04 -1.64 -7.35
CA GLY A 229 -13.03 -0.88 -8.09
C GLY A 229 -12.35 -1.67 -9.22
N THR A 230 -11.50 -0.97 -9.97
CA THR A 230 -10.67 -1.55 -11.04
C THR A 230 -9.28 -1.89 -10.51
N VAL A 231 -8.65 -2.90 -11.13
CA VAL A 231 -7.26 -3.24 -10.86
C VAL A 231 -6.36 -2.09 -11.31
N LEU A 232 -5.54 -1.57 -10.40
CA LEU A 232 -4.56 -0.53 -10.69
C LEU A 232 -3.26 -1.11 -11.28
N SER A 233 -2.86 -2.28 -10.79
CA SER A 233 -1.66 -2.99 -11.24
C SER A 233 -1.70 -4.45 -10.81
N THR A 234 -0.97 -5.30 -11.52
CA THR A 234 -0.79 -6.72 -11.20
C THR A 234 0.70 -7.02 -11.05
N GLY A 235 1.07 -7.70 -9.97
CA GLY A 235 2.43 -8.10 -9.65
C GLY A 235 2.81 -7.86 -8.19
N LEU A 236 3.96 -8.39 -7.78
CA LEU A 236 4.45 -8.32 -6.40
C LEU A 236 4.93 -6.92 -5.98
N ASN A 237 5.12 -6.01 -6.95
CA ASN A 237 5.55 -4.63 -6.73
C ASN A 237 4.58 -3.69 -7.42
N TYR A 238 4.18 -2.63 -6.74
CA TYR A 238 3.32 -1.59 -7.29
C TYR A 238 3.83 -0.20 -6.91
N LYS A 239 4.09 0.63 -7.91
CA LYS A 239 4.41 2.05 -7.71
C LYS A 239 3.20 2.89 -8.17
N PRO A 240 2.44 3.49 -7.25
CA PRO A 240 1.35 4.39 -7.61
C PRO A 240 1.86 5.57 -8.46
N SER A 241 1.03 6.05 -9.37
CA SER A 241 1.32 7.25 -10.16
C SER A 241 0.99 8.53 -9.37
N GLY A 242 1.53 9.66 -9.81
CA GLY A 242 1.32 10.95 -9.17
C GLY A 242 2.21 11.19 -7.95
N THR A 243 1.81 12.17 -7.13
CA THR A 243 2.56 12.63 -5.96
C THR A 243 1.75 12.49 -4.69
N VAL A 244 2.45 12.37 -3.56
CA VAL A 244 1.85 12.27 -2.24
C VAL A 244 1.27 13.63 -1.86
N THR A 245 -0.02 13.70 -1.55
CA THR A 245 -0.70 14.93 -1.08
C THR A 245 -1.34 14.75 0.29
N ALA A 246 -1.71 13.52 0.64
CA ALA A 246 -2.30 13.12 1.91
C ALA A 246 -2.05 11.63 2.17
N ASN A 247 -2.39 11.18 3.38
CA ASN A 247 -2.38 9.76 3.73
C ASN A 247 -3.25 8.99 2.73
N THR A 248 -2.67 7.96 2.11
CA THR A 248 -3.33 7.18 1.07
C THR A 248 -3.23 5.70 1.40
N VAL A 249 -4.32 4.96 1.24
CA VAL A 249 -4.37 3.51 1.46
C VAL A 249 -4.61 2.81 0.13
N PHE A 250 -3.75 1.86 -0.19
CA PHE A 250 -3.91 0.92 -1.29
C PHE A 250 -4.21 -0.47 -0.73
N TYR A 251 -4.73 -1.36 -1.56
CA TYR A 251 -5.17 -2.68 -1.13
C TYR A 251 -4.60 -3.75 -2.05
N ALA A 252 -3.99 -4.78 -1.48
CA ALA A 252 -3.48 -5.94 -2.20
C ALA A 252 -4.46 -7.12 -2.09
N GLN A 253 -4.80 -7.75 -3.21
CA GLN A 253 -5.63 -8.96 -3.27
C GLN A 253 -4.87 -10.07 -4.00
N ALA A 254 -4.91 -11.30 -3.50
CA ALA A 254 -4.35 -12.42 -4.26
C ALA A 254 -5.36 -12.90 -5.31
N ARG A 255 -4.89 -13.20 -6.52
CA ARG A 255 -5.65 -13.86 -7.59
C ARG A 255 -4.94 -15.16 -7.95
N SER A 256 -5.71 -16.25 -8.07
CA SER A 256 -5.17 -17.54 -8.52
C SER A 256 -4.65 -17.44 -9.96
N THR A 257 -3.50 -18.06 -10.22
CA THR A 257 -2.95 -18.28 -11.55
C THR A 257 -3.14 -19.72 -12.01
N ASP A 258 -3.81 -20.56 -11.21
CA ASP A 258 -4.17 -21.92 -11.58
C ASP A 258 -5.25 -21.91 -12.69
N PRO A 259 -5.01 -22.57 -13.85
CA PRO A 259 -5.96 -22.59 -14.96
C PRO A 259 -7.33 -23.18 -14.62
N THR A 260 -7.43 -23.99 -13.56
CA THR A 260 -8.70 -24.62 -13.15
C THR A 260 -9.61 -23.68 -12.36
N CYS A 261 -9.09 -22.55 -11.86
CA CYS A 261 -9.84 -21.57 -11.07
C CYS A 261 -9.25 -20.15 -11.15
N PRO A 262 -9.10 -19.57 -12.35
CA PRO A 262 -8.43 -18.28 -12.56
C PRO A 262 -9.19 -17.08 -11.97
N THR A 263 -10.46 -17.26 -11.62
CA THR A 263 -11.31 -16.23 -11.00
C THR A 263 -11.22 -16.24 -9.48
N ALA A 264 -10.62 -17.27 -8.87
CA ALA A 264 -10.48 -17.36 -7.43
C ALA A 264 -9.57 -16.25 -6.88
N VAL A 265 -10.00 -15.65 -5.77
CA VAL A 265 -9.30 -14.56 -5.08
C VAL A 265 -9.22 -14.83 -3.59
N SER A 266 -8.29 -14.16 -2.91
CA SER A 266 -8.25 -14.19 -1.44
C SER A 266 -9.54 -13.63 -0.83
N THR A 267 -9.87 -14.13 0.37
CA THR A 267 -11.09 -13.81 1.11
C THR A 267 -11.27 -12.32 1.44
N SER A 268 -10.18 -11.56 1.48
CA SER A 268 -10.19 -10.12 1.67
C SER A 268 -8.97 -9.48 0.99
N ARG A 269 -8.93 -8.15 0.98
CA ARG A 269 -7.75 -7.36 0.59
C ARG A 269 -6.98 -6.91 1.82
N VAL A 270 -5.66 -6.83 1.70
CA VAL A 270 -4.77 -6.37 2.78
C VAL A 270 -4.39 -4.91 2.53
N PRO A 271 -4.58 -4.00 3.49
CA PRO A 271 -4.29 -2.57 3.31
C PRO A 271 -2.79 -2.27 3.43
N ALA A 272 -2.27 -1.50 2.48
CA ALA A 272 -0.93 -0.91 2.47
C ALA A 272 -1.07 0.62 2.57
N THR A 273 -0.50 1.20 3.62
CA THR A 273 -0.67 2.63 3.93
C THR A 273 0.57 3.43 3.54
N ILE A 274 0.38 4.57 2.89
CA ILE A 274 1.39 5.58 2.67
C ILE A 274 1.00 6.81 3.50
N ASN A 275 1.80 7.09 4.53
CA ASN A 275 1.63 8.24 5.41
C ASN A 275 2.33 9.45 4.78
N ALA A 276 1.57 10.51 4.52
CA ALA A 276 2.09 11.77 4.05
C ALA A 276 2.67 12.55 5.23
N GLN A 277 3.88 13.06 5.06
CA GLN A 277 4.50 14.01 5.99
C GLN A 277 5.00 15.25 5.26
N SER A 278 5.01 16.40 5.93
CA SER A 278 5.71 17.56 5.40
C SER A 278 7.22 17.39 5.60
N CYS A 279 7.97 17.32 4.51
CA CYS A 279 9.44 17.26 4.53
C CYS A 279 10.11 18.57 4.12
N ILE A 280 9.32 19.60 3.79
CA ILE A 280 9.85 20.93 3.53
C ILE A 280 9.92 21.64 4.87
N ASP A 281 11.15 21.93 5.33
CA ASP A 281 11.35 22.86 6.42
C ASP A 281 11.01 24.27 5.91
N THR A 282 9.97 24.86 6.49
CA THR A 282 9.59 26.24 6.21
C THR A 282 10.18 27.15 7.28
N ILE A 283 10.67 28.30 6.84
CA ILE A 283 11.13 29.43 7.64
C ILE A 283 10.32 30.68 7.26
N ASP A 284 10.59 31.80 7.91
CA ASP A 284 9.89 33.08 7.68
C ASP A 284 10.94 34.18 7.89
N LEU A 285 11.60 34.65 6.84
CA LEU A 285 12.67 35.66 6.95
C LEU A 285 12.22 37.02 6.44
N ALA A 286 12.46 38.04 7.26
CA ALA A 286 12.17 39.42 6.90
C ALA A 286 13.42 40.30 6.93
N LEU A 287 13.40 41.35 6.12
CA LEU A 287 14.48 42.31 5.91
C LEU A 287 13.97 43.74 6.08
N LYS A 288 14.76 44.57 6.77
CA LYS A 288 14.55 46.01 6.83
C LYS A 288 15.83 46.75 6.54
N LYS A 289 15.75 47.75 5.67
CA LYS A 289 16.86 48.64 5.34
C LYS A 289 16.58 50.05 5.86
N SER A 290 17.61 50.72 6.33
CA SER A 290 17.55 52.13 6.78
C SER A 290 18.82 52.89 6.38
N ILE A 291 18.74 54.21 6.36
CA ILE A 291 19.86 55.13 6.11
C ILE A 291 19.85 56.23 7.18
N ASN A 292 21.03 56.71 7.59
CA ASN A 292 21.17 57.69 8.66
C ASN A 292 20.66 59.10 8.31
N THR A 293 20.70 59.50 7.04
CA THR A 293 20.15 60.79 6.57
C THR A 293 19.47 60.64 5.21
N LYS A 294 18.42 61.44 4.99
CA LYS A 294 17.64 61.50 3.74
C LYS A 294 18.06 62.63 2.82
N ILE A 295 18.82 63.60 3.33
CA ILE A 295 19.34 64.74 2.57
C ILE A 295 20.84 64.83 2.86
N ALA A 296 21.65 64.92 1.80
CA ALA A 296 23.10 64.99 1.88
C ALA A 296 23.69 66.00 0.88
N ARG A 297 24.97 66.31 1.02
CA ARG A 297 25.77 67.11 0.10
C ARG A 297 26.76 66.22 -0.65
N VAL A 298 27.21 66.68 -1.82
CA VAL A 298 28.34 66.03 -2.50
C VAL A 298 29.55 66.06 -1.57
N GLY A 299 30.12 64.89 -1.31
CA GLY A 299 31.22 64.70 -0.36
C GLY A 299 30.82 64.06 0.96
N ASP A 300 29.54 64.12 1.35
CA ASP A 300 29.05 63.53 2.60
C ASP A 300 29.17 62.01 2.58
N VAL A 301 29.39 61.43 3.76
CA VAL A 301 29.42 59.99 3.98
C VAL A 301 28.15 59.57 4.73
N LEU A 302 27.39 58.67 4.14
CA LEU A 302 26.14 58.16 4.66
C LEU A 302 26.32 56.70 5.08
N THR A 303 25.58 56.28 6.11
CA THR A 303 25.60 54.91 6.62
C THR A 303 24.26 54.23 6.33
N TYR A 304 24.31 53.11 5.63
CA TYR A 304 23.20 52.18 5.50
C TYR A 304 23.24 51.14 6.62
N THR A 305 22.07 50.75 7.11
CA THR A 305 21.90 49.60 8.01
C THR A 305 20.86 48.66 7.42
N ILE A 306 21.23 47.39 7.23
CA ILE A 306 20.34 46.29 6.88
C ILE A 306 20.13 45.45 8.14
N LYS A 307 18.89 45.06 8.42
CA LYS A 307 18.50 44.14 9.49
C LYS A 307 17.76 42.97 8.84
N VAL A 308 18.12 41.74 9.23
CA VAL A 308 17.43 40.50 8.82
C VAL A 308 17.08 39.71 10.06
N TRP A 309 15.87 39.15 10.12
CA TRP A 309 15.44 38.32 11.24
C TRP A 309 14.53 37.18 10.79
N ASN A 310 14.39 36.16 11.63
CA ASN A 310 13.55 35.00 11.38
C ASN A 310 12.31 35.04 12.28
N GLU A 311 11.13 35.16 11.68
CA GLU A 311 9.84 35.22 12.35
C GLU A 311 9.28 33.83 12.71
N TRP A 312 9.91 32.75 12.23
CA TRP A 312 9.45 31.39 12.45
C TRP A 312 10.10 30.67 13.63
N THR A 313 9.59 29.47 13.91
CA THR A 313 10.05 28.58 14.98
C THR A 313 11.15 27.60 14.56
N LYS A 314 11.57 27.63 13.28
CA LYS A 314 12.67 26.81 12.74
C LYS A 314 13.86 27.68 12.39
N ASN A 315 15.07 27.13 12.52
CA ASN A 315 16.30 27.83 12.13
C ASN A 315 16.39 27.95 10.60
N ALA A 316 16.84 29.10 10.12
CA ALA A 316 17.20 29.31 8.72
C ALA A 316 18.69 29.08 8.51
N THR A 317 19.08 28.46 7.40
CA THR A 317 20.46 28.15 7.07
C THR A 317 20.84 28.65 5.67
N GLY A 318 22.13 28.92 5.46
CA GLY A 318 22.64 29.38 4.16
C GLY A 318 22.12 30.75 3.73
N VAL A 319 21.74 31.61 4.68
CA VAL A 319 21.14 32.92 4.40
C VAL A 319 22.19 33.87 3.79
N GLU A 320 21.83 34.51 2.68
CA GLU A 320 22.61 35.54 1.99
C GLU A 320 21.73 36.75 1.66
N VAL A 321 22.28 37.96 1.75
CA VAL A 321 21.65 39.20 1.27
C VAL A 321 22.47 39.78 0.13
N THR A 322 21.78 40.23 -0.92
CA THR A 322 22.37 41.05 -1.99
C THR A 322 21.86 42.48 -1.88
N ASP A 323 22.77 43.44 -2.03
CA ASP A 323 22.46 44.87 -1.95
C ASP A 323 23.16 45.61 -3.11
N SER A 324 22.39 46.39 -3.87
CA SER A 324 22.87 47.10 -5.07
C SER A 324 23.23 48.56 -4.76
N ILE A 325 24.48 48.93 -5.09
CA ILE A 325 25.04 50.27 -4.94
C ILE A 325 24.91 51.06 -6.24
N ALA A 326 24.25 52.21 -6.18
CA ALA A 326 24.14 53.12 -7.32
C ALA A 326 25.52 53.63 -7.78
N THR A 327 25.73 53.81 -9.09
CA THR A 327 26.98 54.34 -9.67
C THR A 327 27.24 55.81 -9.32
N THR A 328 26.22 56.50 -8.83
CA THR A 328 26.20 57.91 -8.42
C THR A 328 26.69 58.13 -6.98
N VAL A 329 27.05 57.05 -6.28
CA VAL A 329 27.72 57.05 -4.98
C VAL A 329 29.01 56.22 -5.05
N GLN A 330 29.91 56.44 -4.11
CA GLN A 330 31.14 55.66 -3.97
C GLN A 330 31.11 54.87 -2.66
N PHE A 331 31.26 53.54 -2.72
CA PHE A 331 31.42 52.72 -1.52
C PHE A 331 32.67 53.11 -0.73
N VAL A 332 32.57 53.19 0.60
CA VAL A 332 33.71 53.47 1.49
C VAL A 332 34.37 52.14 1.86
N SER A 333 35.55 51.88 1.31
CA SER A 333 36.31 50.66 1.58
C SER A 333 36.59 50.48 3.09
N GLY A 334 36.45 49.24 3.58
CA GLY A 334 36.63 48.91 5.00
C GLY A 334 35.49 49.35 5.92
N SER A 335 34.36 49.84 5.40
CA SER A 335 33.23 50.31 6.21
C SER A 335 32.26 49.23 6.68
N PHE A 336 32.45 47.97 6.27
CA PHE A 336 31.56 46.87 6.66
C PHE A 336 31.64 46.58 8.15
N VAL A 337 30.48 46.58 8.81
CA VAL A 337 30.31 46.11 10.18
C VAL A 337 29.12 45.15 10.20
N ALA A 338 29.41 43.85 10.13
CA ALA A 338 28.43 42.78 10.21
C ALA A 338 28.35 42.22 11.62
N SER A 339 27.14 42.01 12.16
CA SER A 339 26.96 41.32 13.45
C SER A 339 27.18 39.81 13.34
N ARG A 340 27.10 39.26 12.12
CA ARG A 340 27.30 37.84 11.82
C ARG A 340 27.76 37.66 10.38
N GLY A 341 28.61 36.67 10.16
CA GLY A 341 29.13 36.35 8.83
C GLY A 341 30.03 37.44 8.27
N SER A 342 30.10 37.55 6.94
CA SER A 342 30.99 38.49 6.26
C SER A 342 30.34 39.10 5.04
N ALA A 343 30.59 40.39 4.82
CA ALA A 343 30.17 41.10 3.61
C ALA A 343 31.35 41.34 2.67
N THR A 344 31.07 41.27 1.37
CA THR A 344 32.01 41.56 0.29
C THR A 344 31.34 42.47 -0.72
N ILE A 345 32.13 43.18 -1.52
CA ILE A 345 31.64 43.99 -2.63
C ILE A 345 32.35 43.54 -3.92
N SER A 346 31.58 43.33 -4.98
CA SER A 346 32.08 43.02 -6.32
C SER A 346 31.37 43.91 -7.33
N GLY A 347 32.12 44.80 -7.98
CA GLY A 347 31.54 45.87 -8.79
C GLY A 347 30.65 46.77 -7.94
N ASN A 348 29.36 46.82 -8.28
CA ASN A 348 28.34 47.62 -7.62
C ASN A 348 27.37 46.80 -6.75
N ALA A 349 27.69 45.54 -6.47
CA ALA A 349 26.86 44.67 -5.65
C ALA A 349 27.60 44.25 -4.37
N ILE A 350 26.95 44.46 -3.24
CA ILE A 350 27.35 43.93 -1.93
C ILE A 350 26.68 42.57 -1.76
N LYS A 351 27.47 41.59 -1.34
CA LYS A 351 26.98 40.28 -0.89
C LYS A 351 27.32 40.08 0.56
N TRP A 352 26.31 39.85 1.38
CA TRP A 352 26.45 39.56 2.80
C TRP A 352 26.08 38.11 3.07
N ASN A 353 27.10 37.30 3.32
CA ASN A 353 26.95 35.90 3.68
C ASN A 353 26.75 35.81 5.19
N ILE A 354 25.52 35.49 5.63
CA ILE A 354 25.12 35.46 7.05
C ILE A 354 25.36 34.07 7.64
N GLY A 355 25.02 33.02 6.88
CA GLY A 355 25.02 31.64 7.36
C GLY A 355 23.70 31.30 8.04
N ASN A 356 23.72 30.97 9.32
CA ASN A 356 22.53 30.55 10.05
C ASN A 356 21.89 31.71 10.80
N ILE A 357 20.55 31.77 10.80
CA ILE A 357 19.73 32.64 11.65
C ILE A 357 18.81 31.74 12.47
N ALA A 358 18.93 31.79 13.79
CA ALA A 358 18.15 30.92 14.66
C ALA A 358 16.66 31.27 14.61
N ALA A 359 15.82 30.35 15.09
CA ALA A 359 14.39 30.57 15.24
C ALA A 359 14.05 31.70 16.24
N ASN A 360 12.76 32.06 16.28
CA ASN A 360 12.13 32.88 17.31
C ASN A 360 12.68 34.31 17.41
N GLY A 361 12.86 34.97 16.27
CA GLY A 361 13.19 36.40 16.19
C GLY A 361 14.68 36.72 16.26
N ASP A 362 15.59 35.73 16.14
CA ASP A 362 17.03 36.00 16.02
C ASP A 362 17.27 37.01 14.89
N THR A 363 18.07 38.03 15.19
CA THR A 363 18.22 39.22 14.37
C THR A 363 19.70 39.47 14.11
N VAL A 364 20.04 39.73 12.86
CA VAL A 364 21.39 40.12 12.43
C VAL A 364 21.37 41.44 11.68
N THR A 365 22.49 42.16 11.69
CA THR A 365 22.62 43.45 11.01
C THR A 365 23.91 43.59 10.23
N LEU A 366 23.84 44.32 9.12
CA LEU A 366 24.98 44.83 8.37
C LEU A 366 24.93 46.35 8.33
N ARG A 367 26.04 47.01 8.67
CA ARG A 367 26.27 48.43 8.42
C ARG A 367 27.38 48.62 7.39
N TYR A 368 27.21 49.60 6.51
CA TYR A 368 28.25 50.01 5.57
C TYR A 368 28.06 51.48 5.18
N GLN A 369 29.11 52.10 4.64
CA GLN A 369 29.12 53.52 4.30
C GLN A 369 29.30 53.75 2.80
N VAL A 370 28.65 54.81 2.30
CA VAL A 370 28.82 55.33 0.94
C VAL A 370 29.08 56.83 0.98
N LYS A 371 29.88 57.33 0.05
CA LYS A 371 30.13 58.75 -0.17
C LYS A 371 29.29 59.25 -1.34
N ALA A 372 28.54 60.32 -1.15
CA ALA A 372 27.79 60.96 -2.21
C ALA A 372 28.75 61.67 -3.19
N THR A 373 28.75 61.29 -4.46
CA THR A 373 29.64 61.89 -5.47
C THR A 373 28.93 62.78 -6.47
N GLN A 374 27.60 62.67 -6.59
CA GLN A 374 26.79 63.41 -7.55
C GLN A 374 25.48 63.91 -6.93
N ALA A 375 24.96 65.01 -7.49
CA ALA A 375 23.62 65.50 -7.22
C ALA A 375 22.56 64.51 -7.77
N GLY A 376 21.40 64.45 -7.14
CA GLY A 376 20.30 63.59 -7.56
C GLY A 376 19.66 62.78 -6.44
N ILE A 377 18.68 61.97 -6.81
CA ILE A 377 18.07 60.96 -5.94
C ILE A 377 18.85 59.67 -6.11
N HIS A 378 19.31 59.12 -4.99
CA HIS A 378 20.07 57.87 -4.95
C HIS A 378 19.19 56.80 -4.33
N LEU A 379 18.94 55.72 -5.05
CA LEU A 379 18.17 54.57 -4.60
C LEU A 379 19.10 53.39 -4.29
N ASN A 380 18.75 52.65 -3.26
CA ASN A 380 19.47 51.47 -2.84
C ASN A 380 18.48 50.39 -2.37
N THR A 381 18.55 49.22 -2.98
CA THR A 381 17.69 48.07 -2.64
C THR A 381 18.55 46.95 -2.06
N ALA A 382 18.07 46.32 -0.99
CA ALA A 382 18.63 45.10 -0.43
C ALA A 382 17.56 44.01 -0.40
N GLU A 383 17.96 42.77 -0.65
CA GLU A 383 17.08 41.60 -0.73
C GLU A 383 17.79 40.39 -0.11
N ILE A 384 17.05 39.55 0.62
CA ILE A 384 17.52 38.21 0.97
C ILE A 384 17.60 37.42 -0.33
N SER A 385 18.82 37.19 -0.83
CA SER A 385 19.04 36.56 -2.13
C SER A 385 19.06 35.05 -2.07
N LYS A 386 19.16 34.46 -0.88
CA LYS A 386 19.25 33.01 -0.70
C LYS A 386 18.88 32.57 0.72
N ALA A 387 18.19 31.43 0.82
CA ALA A 387 18.10 30.56 1.99
C ALA A 387 18.01 29.09 1.53
N ASN A 388 18.33 28.13 2.38
CA ASN A 388 18.22 26.70 2.04
C ASN A 388 16.78 26.17 2.23
N GLU A 389 16.09 26.67 3.25
CA GLU A 389 14.71 26.37 3.56
C GLU A 389 13.76 27.26 2.75
N LYS A 390 12.49 26.83 2.63
CA LYS A 390 11.49 27.63 1.92
C LYS A 390 10.95 28.72 2.83
N ASP A 391 10.99 29.96 2.33
CA ASP A 391 10.34 31.08 2.99
C ASP A 391 8.82 31.02 2.81
N LYS A 392 8.07 31.44 3.82
CA LYS A 392 6.64 31.19 3.95
C LYS A 392 5.81 32.02 2.99
N ASP A 393 6.14 33.30 2.85
CA ASP A 393 5.37 34.27 2.07
C ASP A 393 6.22 35.09 1.07
N SER A 394 7.54 34.92 1.10
CA SER A 394 8.49 35.53 0.17
C SER A 394 9.25 34.49 -0.68
N THR A 395 9.94 34.93 -1.74
CA THR A 395 10.83 34.04 -2.53
C THR A 395 12.20 34.70 -2.69
N PRO A 396 13.21 34.27 -1.90
CA PRO A 396 14.53 34.88 -1.92
C PRO A 396 15.14 34.99 -3.32
N GLY A 397 15.57 36.20 -3.68
CA GLY A 397 16.29 36.49 -4.93
C GLY A 397 15.40 36.65 -6.17
N ASN A 398 14.10 36.89 -6.03
CA ASN A 398 13.17 37.10 -7.13
C ASN A 398 13.00 38.59 -7.53
N GLY A 399 13.52 39.54 -6.74
CA GLY A 399 13.41 40.98 -6.95
C GLY A 399 11.98 41.56 -6.87
N LYS A 400 11.02 40.85 -6.25
CA LYS A 400 9.62 41.24 -6.25
C LYS A 400 9.32 42.21 -5.09
N GLY A 401 9.14 43.48 -5.43
CA GLY A 401 8.76 44.50 -4.43
C GLY A 401 7.44 44.19 -3.71
N GLY A 402 7.37 44.55 -2.43
CA GLY A 402 6.22 44.32 -1.56
C GLY A 402 6.29 43.01 -0.77
N GLU A 403 7.27 42.16 -1.05
CA GLU A 403 7.69 41.05 -0.19
C GLU A 403 8.50 41.60 1.00
N ASP A 404 8.55 40.86 2.10
CA ASP A 404 9.19 41.30 3.35
C ASP A 404 10.68 40.94 3.40
N ASP A 405 11.18 40.18 2.43
CA ASP A 405 12.59 39.86 2.23
C ASP A 405 13.36 40.92 1.43
N ILE A 406 12.67 41.96 0.94
CA ILE A 406 13.22 43.05 0.13
C ILE A 406 12.83 44.43 0.67
N ASP A 407 13.80 45.35 0.79
CA ASP A 407 13.52 46.72 1.21
C ASP A 407 14.40 47.73 0.45
N GLN A 408 13.85 48.92 0.27
CA GLN A 408 14.50 50.01 -0.48
C GLN A 408 14.62 51.26 0.37
N GLN A 409 15.76 51.93 0.25
CA GLN A 409 16.00 53.24 0.84
C GLN A 409 16.58 54.19 -0.20
N CYS A 410 16.42 55.48 0.05
CA CYS A 410 17.03 56.54 -0.73
C CYS A 410 17.57 57.67 0.15
N PHE A 411 18.33 58.55 -0.50
CA PHE A 411 18.60 59.91 -0.06
C PHE A 411 18.69 60.87 -1.26
N THR A 412 18.59 62.17 -1.00
CA THR A 412 18.73 63.23 -2.03
C THR A 412 19.99 64.04 -1.81
N VAL A 413 20.69 64.32 -2.90
CA VAL A 413 21.73 65.36 -2.98
C VAL A 413 21.19 66.51 -3.84
N PRO A 414 21.07 67.74 -3.32
CA PRO A 414 20.47 68.84 -4.07
C PRO A 414 21.16 69.14 -5.40
N PHE A 415 20.36 69.46 -6.43
CA PHE A 415 20.83 70.01 -7.69
C PHE A 415 21.11 71.50 -7.53
N GLY A 416 22.24 71.96 -8.10
CA GLY A 416 22.50 73.39 -8.26
C GLY A 416 21.89 73.90 -9.57
N LEU A 417 21.08 74.95 -9.50
CA LEU A 417 20.45 75.60 -10.66
C LEU A 417 21.07 76.98 -10.90
N CYS A 418 21.62 77.19 -12.10
CA CYS A 418 22.09 78.50 -12.56
C CYS A 418 21.05 79.23 -13.42
N SER A 419 21.20 80.55 -13.53
CA SER A 419 20.31 81.38 -14.34
C SER A 419 20.23 80.88 -15.79
N GLY A 420 19.01 80.69 -16.30
CA GLY A 420 18.74 80.19 -17.66
C GLY A 420 18.88 78.67 -17.85
N GLN A 421 19.32 77.92 -16.83
CA GLN A 421 19.34 76.46 -16.90
C GLN A 421 17.98 75.84 -16.60
N LYS A 422 17.82 74.58 -17.02
CA LYS A 422 16.72 73.70 -16.61
C LYS A 422 17.33 72.38 -16.16
N ILE A 423 16.80 71.80 -15.10
CA ILE A 423 17.19 70.47 -14.62
C ILE A 423 16.15 69.48 -15.13
N GLU A 424 16.61 68.51 -15.91
CA GLU A 424 15.79 67.36 -16.29
C GLU A 424 15.74 66.38 -15.13
N VAL A 425 14.52 66.00 -14.75
CA VAL A 425 14.26 65.04 -13.69
C VAL A 425 13.38 63.96 -14.29
N SER A 426 13.82 62.72 -14.15
CA SER A 426 13.08 61.55 -14.59
C SER A 426 12.79 60.59 -13.44
N VAL A 427 11.62 59.97 -13.47
CA VAL A 427 11.24 58.82 -12.64
C VAL A 427 11.09 57.57 -13.53
N LEU A 428 10.90 56.40 -12.92
CA LEU A 428 10.77 55.14 -13.66
C LEU A 428 9.65 55.23 -14.71
N ALA A 429 9.95 54.79 -15.94
CA ALA A 429 9.00 54.81 -17.06
C ALA A 429 7.76 53.92 -16.84
N THR A 430 7.82 52.98 -15.89
CA THR A 430 6.71 52.10 -15.52
C THR A 430 5.64 52.80 -14.67
N LEU A 431 5.93 53.97 -14.11
CA LEU A 431 4.96 54.74 -13.33
C LEU A 431 3.93 55.41 -14.26
N THR A 432 2.67 55.32 -13.89
CA THR A 432 1.55 55.93 -14.63
C THR A 432 0.96 57.09 -13.83
N ASN A 433 0.40 58.08 -14.55
CA ASN A 433 -0.22 59.28 -13.98
C ASN A 433 0.69 60.07 -13.03
N VAL A 434 1.95 60.25 -13.40
CA VAL A 434 2.93 60.99 -12.58
C VAL A 434 2.55 62.47 -12.51
N GLN A 435 2.29 62.97 -11.29
CA GLN A 435 2.03 64.39 -11.02
C GLN A 435 3.09 64.94 -10.07
N TRP A 436 3.66 66.10 -10.39
CA TRP A 436 4.73 66.74 -9.62
C TRP A 436 4.22 67.92 -8.81
N PHE A 437 4.69 68.06 -7.57
CA PHE A 437 4.31 69.11 -6.63
C PHE A 437 5.55 69.86 -6.16
N LYS A 438 5.40 71.14 -5.84
CA LYS A 438 6.50 71.99 -5.37
C LYS A 438 6.22 72.48 -3.94
N ASN A 439 7.23 72.42 -3.08
CA ASN A 439 7.25 72.94 -1.71
C ASN A 439 6.04 72.48 -0.85
N GLY A 440 5.59 71.24 -1.03
CA GLY A 440 4.44 70.69 -0.30
C GLY A 440 3.07 71.21 -0.74
N GLY A 441 2.99 71.94 -1.86
CA GLY A 441 1.72 72.38 -2.43
C GLY A 441 0.85 71.21 -2.91
N THR A 442 -0.46 71.44 -2.99
CA THR A 442 -1.45 70.44 -3.43
C THR A 442 -1.78 70.54 -4.92
N THR A 443 -1.28 71.55 -5.62
CA THR A 443 -1.48 71.76 -7.05
C THR A 443 -0.27 71.24 -7.81
N ALA A 444 -0.51 70.40 -8.81
CA ALA A 444 0.56 69.88 -9.65
C ALA A 444 1.22 71.01 -10.45
N VAL A 445 2.55 71.11 -10.36
CA VAL A 445 3.38 72.07 -11.12
C VAL A 445 3.85 71.49 -12.47
N ALA A 446 3.80 70.16 -12.63
CA ALA A 446 4.12 69.46 -13.86
C ALA A 446 3.51 68.04 -13.85
N THR A 447 3.49 67.39 -15.01
CA THR A 447 3.02 66.00 -15.18
C THR A 447 3.95 65.22 -16.10
N GLY A 448 4.02 63.91 -15.91
CA GLY A 448 4.80 63.00 -16.75
C GLY A 448 6.07 62.47 -16.06
N ASN A 449 6.62 61.40 -16.63
CA ASN A 449 7.77 60.69 -16.07
C ASN A 449 9.09 61.47 -16.21
N THR A 450 9.15 62.45 -17.12
CA THR A 450 10.29 63.35 -17.31
C THR A 450 9.82 64.79 -17.34
N VAL A 451 10.43 65.65 -16.52
CA VAL A 451 10.08 67.07 -16.39
C VAL A 451 11.33 67.93 -16.34
N LEU A 452 11.27 69.14 -16.93
CA LEU A 452 12.31 70.16 -16.87
C LEU A 452 11.92 71.24 -15.85
N PHE A 453 12.61 71.28 -14.70
CA PHE A 453 12.43 72.33 -13.71
C PHE A 453 13.40 73.48 -13.92
N SER A 454 12.90 74.72 -13.87
CA SER A 454 13.67 75.96 -14.03
C SER A 454 13.66 76.85 -12.79
N GLU A 455 13.16 76.35 -11.67
CA GLU A 455 13.05 77.10 -10.42
C GLU A 455 13.65 76.31 -9.26
N VAL A 456 14.15 77.03 -8.26
CA VAL A 456 14.55 76.42 -6.99
C VAL A 456 13.32 75.96 -6.21
N GLY A 457 13.46 74.87 -5.46
CA GLY A 457 12.39 74.29 -4.68
C GLY A 457 12.60 72.82 -4.34
N THR A 458 11.69 72.31 -3.50
CA THR A 458 11.58 70.89 -3.16
C THR A 458 10.43 70.29 -3.97
N TYR A 459 10.73 69.31 -4.81
CA TYR A 459 9.77 68.69 -5.71
C TYR A 459 9.48 67.25 -5.30
N THR A 460 8.21 66.90 -5.21
CA THR A 460 7.71 65.53 -4.95
C THR A 460 6.81 65.10 -6.09
N PHE A 461 6.49 63.81 -6.17
CA PHE A 461 5.52 63.31 -7.14
C PHE A 461 4.56 62.27 -6.53
N THR A 462 3.45 62.02 -7.23
CA THR A 462 2.50 60.91 -6.97
C THR A 462 2.29 60.09 -8.27
N ALA A 463 1.87 58.82 -8.17
CA ALA A 463 1.59 57.92 -9.32
C ALA A 463 0.51 56.85 -8.94
N THR A 464 -0.16 56.24 -9.92
CA THR A 464 -1.37 55.39 -9.69
C THR A 464 -1.12 53.89 -9.44
N ASN A 465 0.03 53.31 -9.84
CA ASN A 465 0.17 51.84 -9.99
C ASN A 465 0.98 51.09 -8.90
N GLN A 466 1.10 51.52 -7.64
CA GLN A 466 1.66 50.64 -6.57
C GLN A 466 1.04 50.84 -5.17
N THR A 467 1.00 49.73 -4.42
CA THR A 467 0.71 49.61 -2.99
C THR A 467 1.91 50.08 -2.13
N CYS A 468 1.62 50.96 -1.18
CA CYS A 468 2.55 51.75 -0.34
C CYS A 468 3.33 52.84 -1.11
N PRO A 469 3.31 54.08 -0.61
CA PRO A 469 3.14 55.24 -1.46
C PRO A 469 4.38 55.48 -2.32
N ALA A 470 4.16 55.68 -3.62
CA ALA A 470 5.07 56.44 -4.48
C ALA A 470 5.08 57.94 -4.07
N ASN A 471 5.10 58.23 -2.77
CA ASN A 471 5.65 59.47 -2.26
C ASN A 471 7.13 59.35 -2.57
N GLY A 472 7.62 60.11 -3.56
CA GLY A 472 9.02 60.17 -3.92
C GLY A 472 9.88 59.94 -2.68
N CYS A 473 10.49 58.75 -2.63
CA CYS A 473 11.06 58.15 -1.42
C CYS A 473 11.97 59.17 -0.70
N CYS A 474 12.57 60.05 -1.51
CA CYS A 474 13.22 61.30 -1.15
C CYS A 474 12.78 62.38 -2.16
N PRO A 475 12.56 63.63 -1.72
CA PRO A 475 12.18 64.71 -2.63
C PRO A 475 13.34 65.10 -3.55
N VAL A 476 13.06 65.59 -4.75
CA VAL A 476 14.06 66.26 -5.58
C VAL A 476 14.27 67.66 -5.03
N ILE A 477 15.48 68.02 -4.65
CA ILE A 477 15.78 69.35 -4.10
C ILE A 477 16.61 70.11 -5.14
N ILE A 478 16.15 71.30 -5.53
CA ILE A 478 16.86 72.23 -6.41
C ILE A 478 17.17 73.50 -5.62
N GLU A 479 18.45 73.83 -5.52
CA GLU A 479 18.97 75.00 -4.83
C GLU A 479 19.70 75.95 -5.80
N ALA A 480 19.94 77.18 -5.36
CA ALA A 480 20.70 78.14 -6.15
C ALA A 480 22.14 77.66 -6.35
N GLY A 481 22.62 77.63 -7.60
CA GLY A 481 24.00 77.26 -7.92
C GLY A 481 24.98 78.32 -7.41
N THR A 482 26.03 77.90 -6.70
CA THR A 482 27.06 78.79 -6.13
C THR A 482 28.28 78.98 -7.04
N ASN A 483 28.52 78.07 -7.99
CA ASN A 483 29.65 78.09 -8.93
C ASN A 483 29.17 78.05 -10.38
N CYS A 484 28.24 78.93 -10.72
CA CYS A 484 27.75 79.05 -12.07
C CYS A 484 28.87 79.58 -12.99
N CYS A 485 29.32 78.75 -13.94
CA CYS A 485 30.15 79.26 -15.04
C CYS A 485 29.41 80.45 -15.68
N PRO A 486 30.07 81.61 -15.88
CA PRO A 486 29.44 82.71 -16.59
C PRO A 486 28.94 82.17 -17.94
N THR A 487 27.69 82.45 -18.28
CA THR A 487 27.20 82.31 -19.65
C THR A 487 28.26 82.87 -20.59
N LYS A 488 28.72 82.12 -21.59
CA LYS A 488 29.71 82.61 -22.58
C LYS A 488 29.32 84.02 -23.03
N ILE A 489 29.97 85.05 -22.46
CA ILE A 489 29.89 86.40 -22.98
C ILE A 489 30.83 86.37 -24.17
N CYS A 490 30.28 86.21 -25.37
CA CYS A 490 31.02 86.54 -26.58
C CYS A 490 31.24 88.06 -26.55
N VAL A 491 32.36 88.52 -26.00
CA VAL A 491 32.81 89.90 -26.18
C VAL A 491 33.51 89.96 -27.53
N PRO A 492 32.97 90.66 -28.55
CA PRO A 492 33.72 90.88 -29.78
C PRO A 492 34.93 91.75 -29.45
N TYR A 493 36.13 91.23 -29.66
CA TYR A 493 37.36 92.02 -29.65
C TYR A 493 37.95 92.07 -31.06
N THR A 494 38.47 93.22 -31.44
CA THR A 494 39.17 93.40 -32.72
C THR A 494 40.66 93.55 -32.44
N VAL A 495 41.48 92.61 -32.93
CA VAL A 495 42.94 92.77 -32.93
C VAL A 495 43.31 93.61 -34.16
N ARG A 496 43.72 94.87 -33.96
CA ARG A 496 44.36 95.65 -35.04
C ARG A 496 45.87 95.43 -34.98
N LYS A 497 46.43 94.84 -36.04
CA LYS A 497 47.89 94.80 -36.26
C LYS A 497 48.32 96.15 -36.83
N VAL A 498 49.02 96.96 -36.05
CA VAL A 498 49.69 98.17 -36.55
C VAL A 498 51.12 97.76 -36.95
N LYS A 499 51.49 97.95 -38.22
CA LYS A 499 52.87 97.80 -38.67
C LYS A 499 53.61 99.10 -38.30
N LYS A 500 54.72 98.99 -37.57
CA LYS A 500 55.64 100.11 -37.34
C LYS A 500 56.21 100.62 -38.66
#